data_AF-A0A953Q5Q5-F1
#
_entry.id   AF-A0A953Q5Q5-F1
#
_cell.length_a   1.000
_cell.length_b   1.000
_cell.length_c   1.000
_cell.angle_alpha   90.00
_cell.angle_beta   90.00
_cell.angle_gamma   90.00
#
_symmetry.space_group_name_H-M   'P 1'
#
loop_
_entity.id
_entity.type
_entity.pdbx_description
1 polymer ?
#
loop_
_entity_poly.entity_id
_entity_poly.type
_entity_poly.pdbx_seq_one_letter_code
_entity_poly.pdbx_strand_id
1 'polypeptide(L)'
;MTTMEKAAHTSSGAQDAWTSLQAYGLATFCLVLGVTLGNLFRGSASPTATAASTAVASADASSQGVSPHDPARMKAMLEQATAPLLDVLKKDPNDFSSISGLANVYYDAQQYPQAIQFYERALQIQPSNADVITDLGTAYWYTGDADKAIATFQKSLKIRPNHAGTLFNLGIVQWQGKGDPRAAVTAWEQLLKANPDYPERQQIEDFISKAKQHTKG
;
A
#
# COMPACT_ATOMS: atom_id res chain seq x y z
N MET A 1 37.09 -46.40 28.29
CA MET A 1 37.13 -45.57 29.50
C MET A 1 38.19 -44.50 29.25
N THR A 2 37.98 -43.18 29.18
CA THR A 2 36.84 -42.30 29.48
C THR A 2 37.22 -40.89 28.93
N THR A 3 36.24 -40.14 28.40
CA THR A 3 36.11 -38.64 28.31
C THR A 3 37.21 -37.79 27.62
N MET A 4 36.92 -37.08 26.51
CA MET A 4 36.31 -35.72 26.39
C MET A 4 36.96 -34.65 27.29
N GLU A 5 37.49 -33.56 26.73
CA GLU A 5 36.99 -32.18 26.86
C GLU A 5 37.86 -31.18 26.04
N LYS A 6 37.45 -29.91 26.04
CA LYS A 6 37.46 -28.88 24.98
C LYS A 6 38.25 -27.64 25.45
N ALA A 7 38.41 -26.69 24.52
CA ALA A 7 38.67 -25.25 24.69
C ALA A 7 40.16 -24.83 24.64
N ALA A 8 40.56 -23.69 24.07
CA ALA A 8 39.89 -22.64 23.29
C ALA A 8 41.00 -21.93 22.49
N HIS A 9 40.70 -21.42 21.30
CA HIS A 9 41.50 -20.40 20.64
C HIS A 9 40.64 -19.15 20.51
N THR A 10 40.90 -18.18 21.37
CA THR A 10 40.45 -16.80 21.21
C THR A 10 41.61 -16.02 20.59
N SER A 11 41.48 -15.59 19.33
CA SER A 11 42.33 -14.55 18.76
C SER A 11 41.46 -13.35 18.37
N SER A 12 41.85 -12.22 18.94
CA SER A 12 41.31 -10.87 18.83
C SER A 12 41.74 -10.15 17.55
N GLY A 13 40.96 -9.13 17.14
CA GLY A 13 41.33 -8.02 16.25
C GLY A 13 40.70 -8.11 14.85
N ALA A 14 40.04 -7.11 14.27
CA ALA A 14 39.97 -5.68 14.58
C ALA A 14 38.62 -5.11 14.10
N GLN A 15 38.01 -4.25 14.92
CA GLN A 15 36.86 -3.42 14.54
C GLN A 15 37.40 -2.05 14.12
N ASP A 16 37.15 -1.65 12.87
CA ASP A 16 37.52 -0.33 12.34
C ASP A 16 36.67 0.77 12.98
N ALA A 17 37.18 1.36 14.06
CA ALA A 17 36.59 2.51 14.72
C ALA A 17 36.93 3.80 13.94
N TRP A 18 35.98 4.30 13.16
CA TRP A 18 36.05 5.65 12.59
C TRP A 18 36.11 6.67 13.73
N THR A 19 37.17 7.49 13.75
CA THR A 19 37.29 8.53 14.77
C THR A 19 36.31 9.66 14.46
N SER A 20 35.64 10.18 15.49
CA SER A 20 34.62 11.23 15.37
C SER A 20 35.10 12.46 14.58
N LEU A 21 36.42 12.70 14.56
CA LEU A 21 37.06 13.79 13.83
C LEU A 21 36.89 13.68 12.30
N GLN A 22 36.86 12.45 11.75
CA GLN A 22 36.59 12.23 10.31
C GLN A 22 35.12 12.46 9.94
N ALA A 23 34.20 12.17 10.86
CA ALA A 23 32.76 12.40 10.64
C ALA A 23 32.41 13.90 10.63
N TYR A 24 33.01 14.69 11.54
CA TYR A 24 32.81 16.15 11.56
C TYR A 24 33.43 16.86 10.35
N GLY A 25 34.55 16.36 9.82
CA GLY A 25 35.15 16.89 8.59
C GLY A 25 34.25 16.76 7.37
N LEU A 26 33.57 15.62 7.21
CA LEU A 26 32.63 15.39 6.10
C LEU A 26 31.35 16.24 6.25
N ALA A 27 30.81 16.33 7.46
CA ALA A 27 29.57 17.06 7.74
C ALA A 27 29.72 18.59 7.52
N THR A 28 30.86 19.17 7.89
CA THR A 28 31.13 20.61 7.68
C THR A 28 31.31 20.94 6.20
N PHE A 29 31.94 20.07 5.42
CA PHE A 29 32.08 20.23 3.97
C PHE A 29 30.72 20.22 3.24
N CYS A 30 29.81 19.33 3.63
CA CYS A 30 28.46 19.28 3.06
C CYS A 30 27.62 20.54 3.37
N LEU A 31 27.72 21.09 4.59
CA LEU A 31 26.99 22.31 4.97
C LEU A 31 27.46 23.54 4.19
N VAL A 32 28.77 23.69 3.96
CA VAL A 32 29.32 24.84 3.21
C VAL A 32 28.98 24.77 1.72
N LEU A 33 28.96 23.57 1.12
CA LEU A 33 28.52 23.38 -0.26
C LEU A 33 27.00 23.64 -0.43
N GLY A 34 26.16 23.27 0.54
CA GLY A 34 24.72 23.52 0.48
C GLY A 34 24.35 25.01 0.53
N VAL A 35 25.04 25.79 1.37
CA VAL A 35 24.76 27.24 1.55
C VAL A 35 25.26 28.07 0.37
N THR A 36 26.33 27.64 -0.30
CA THR A 36 26.87 28.35 -1.48
C THR A 36 26.04 28.11 -2.74
N LEU A 37 25.45 26.92 -2.92
CA LEU A 37 24.51 26.62 -4.01
C LEU A 37 23.11 27.23 -3.80
N GLY A 38 22.65 27.41 -2.56
CA GLY A 38 21.33 27.97 -2.24
C GLY A 38 21.20 29.48 -2.47
N ASN A 39 22.29 30.24 -2.42
CA ASN A 39 22.27 31.70 -2.54
C ASN A 39 22.45 32.24 -3.97
N LEU A 40 22.64 31.36 -4.98
CA LEU A 40 22.81 31.78 -6.38
C LEU A 40 21.50 31.73 -7.21
N PHE A 41 20.41 31.18 -6.66
CA PHE A 41 19.10 31.07 -7.34
C PHE A 41 18.01 31.99 -6.77
N ARG A 42 18.34 32.87 -5.82
CA ARG A 42 17.41 33.90 -5.35
C ARG A 42 17.39 35.05 -6.37
N GLY A 43 16.61 34.84 -7.43
CA GLY A 43 16.37 35.80 -8.50
C GLY A 43 15.90 37.15 -7.94
N SER A 44 16.61 38.18 -8.36
CA SER A 44 16.31 39.59 -8.18
C SER A 44 15.01 39.97 -8.90
N ALA A 45 14.03 40.46 -8.14
CA ALA A 45 12.92 41.25 -8.67
C ALA A 45 12.92 42.61 -7.95
N SER A 46 13.17 43.67 -8.72
CA SER A 46 13.03 45.06 -8.28
C SER A 46 11.57 45.48 -8.23
N PRO A 47 11.18 46.46 -7.38
CA PRO A 47 9.81 46.93 -7.29
C PRO A 47 9.56 48.00 -8.35
N THR A 48 8.47 47.87 -9.10
CA THR A 48 7.95 48.98 -9.94
C THR A 48 6.51 49.27 -9.56
N ALA A 49 6.24 50.57 -9.48
CA ALA A 49 5.12 51.20 -8.82
C ALA A 49 3.75 51.07 -9.53
N THR A 50 2.71 51.08 -8.69
CA THR A 50 1.41 51.76 -8.81
C THR A 50 0.65 51.75 -10.14
N ALA A 51 -0.51 51.08 -10.12
CA ALA A 51 -1.74 51.62 -10.69
C ALA A 51 -2.94 51.11 -9.89
N ALA A 52 -3.69 52.05 -9.31
CA ALA A 52 -4.96 51.79 -8.64
C ALA A 52 -6.01 51.36 -9.67
N SER A 53 -6.68 50.25 -9.39
CA SER A 53 -7.99 49.92 -9.95
C SER A 53 -8.87 49.50 -8.79
N THR A 54 -9.86 50.33 -8.50
CA THR A 54 -10.98 50.02 -7.61
C THR A 54 -11.82 48.92 -8.23
N ALA A 55 -11.76 47.71 -7.67
CA ALA A 55 -12.76 46.68 -7.90
C ALA A 55 -13.14 46.02 -6.58
N VAL A 56 -14.44 45.84 -6.45
CA VAL A 56 -15.24 45.52 -5.28
C VAL A 56 -14.81 44.19 -4.65
N ALA A 57 -14.68 44.19 -3.32
CA ALA A 57 -14.52 42.97 -2.53
C ALA A 57 -15.79 42.11 -2.58
N SER A 58 -15.68 40.86 -3.01
CA SER A 58 -16.22 39.71 -2.28
C SER A 58 -15.96 38.40 -3.02
N ALA A 59 -15.45 37.42 -2.27
CA ALA A 59 -15.26 36.01 -2.62
C ALA A 59 -14.10 35.72 -3.59
N ASP A 60 -12.90 36.04 -3.13
CA ASP A 60 -11.71 35.26 -3.45
C ASP A 60 -11.90 33.87 -2.80
N ALA A 61 -12.69 33.00 -3.44
CA ALA A 61 -12.47 31.57 -3.32
C ALA A 61 -11.22 31.31 -4.16
N SER A 62 -10.07 31.63 -3.57
CA SER A 62 -8.79 31.22 -4.08
C SER A 62 -8.86 29.70 -4.15
N SER A 63 -9.15 29.20 -5.36
CA SER A 63 -8.83 27.83 -5.74
C SER A 63 -7.32 27.78 -5.72
N GLN A 64 -6.77 27.68 -4.51
CA GLN A 64 -5.38 27.30 -4.34
C GLN A 64 -5.23 26.04 -5.17
N GLY A 65 -4.31 26.10 -6.13
CA GLY A 65 -3.85 24.97 -6.91
C GLY A 65 -3.18 23.99 -5.97
N VAL A 66 -3.98 23.32 -5.16
CA VAL A 66 -3.57 22.27 -4.26
C VAL A 66 -3.56 21.03 -5.14
N SER A 67 -2.35 20.60 -5.51
CA SER A 67 -2.16 19.39 -6.28
C SER A 67 -2.94 18.23 -5.63
N PRO A 68 -3.48 17.29 -6.42
CA PRO A 68 -4.27 16.15 -5.91
C PRO A 68 -3.56 15.31 -4.83
N HIS A 69 -2.26 15.50 -4.63
CA HIS A 69 -1.40 14.79 -3.69
C HIS A 69 -1.00 15.60 -2.44
N ASP A 70 -1.67 16.71 -2.13
CA ASP A 70 -1.43 17.42 -0.87
C ASP A 70 -1.89 16.59 0.35
N PRO A 71 -0.99 16.26 1.30
CA PRO A 71 -1.33 15.49 2.49
C PRO A 71 -2.49 16.07 3.32
N ALA A 72 -2.60 17.39 3.42
CA ALA A 72 -3.67 18.02 4.20
C ALA A 72 -5.05 17.79 3.54
N ARG A 73 -5.12 17.94 2.22
CA ARG A 73 -6.32 17.65 1.43
C ARG A 73 -6.68 16.16 1.49
N MET A 74 -5.71 15.26 1.36
CA MET A 74 -5.95 13.82 1.45
C MET A 74 -6.53 13.44 2.82
N LYS A 75 -5.98 14.01 3.89
CA LYS A 75 -6.51 13.83 5.25
C LYS A 75 -7.94 14.34 5.37
N ALA A 76 -8.23 15.55 4.87
CA ALA A 76 -9.57 16.13 4.92
C ALA A 76 -10.59 15.29 4.11
N MET A 77 -10.20 14.77 2.94
CA MET A 77 -11.03 13.88 2.14
C MET A 77 -11.32 12.56 2.84
N LEU A 78 -10.32 11.99 3.52
CA LEU A 78 -10.49 10.79 4.34
C LEU A 78 -11.44 11.04 5.52
N GLU A 79 -11.28 12.15 6.24
CA GLU A 79 -12.18 12.54 7.33
C GLU A 79 -13.61 12.74 6.83
N GLN A 80 -13.78 13.41 5.69
CA GLN A 80 -15.09 13.61 5.07
C GLN A 80 -15.76 12.29 4.68
N ALA A 81 -14.99 11.34 4.11
CA ALA A 81 -15.50 10.04 3.69
C ALA A 81 -15.86 9.13 4.89
N THR A 82 -15.11 9.22 6.00
CA THR A 82 -15.33 8.37 7.19
C THR A 82 -16.39 8.91 8.13
N ALA A 83 -16.61 10.23 8.19
CA ALA A 83 -17.57 10.86 9.11
C ALA A 83 -18.98 10.24 9.12
N PRO A 84 -19.69 10.04 7.98
CA PRO A 84 -21.04 9.48 8.01
C PRO A 84 -21.07 8.04 8.54
N LEU A 85 -20.03 7.25 8.25
CA LEU A 85 -19.91 5.87 8.72
C LEU A 85 -19.66 5.84 10.23
N LEU A 86 -18.82 6.73 10.74
CA LEU A 86 -18.57 6.88 12.17
C LEU A 86 -19.82 7.32 12.93
N ASP A 87 -20.67 8.16 12.35
CA ASP A 87 -21.94 8.57 12.97
C ASP A 87 -22.94 7.42 13.09
N VAL A 88 -22.94 6.47 12.16
CA VAL A 88 -23.69 5.21 12.29
C VAL A 88 -23.10 4.36 13.40
N LEU A 89 -21.77 4.19 13.44
CA LEU A 89 -21.10 3.36 14.45
C LEU A 89 -21.21 3.89 15.88
N LYS A 90 -21.47 5.19 16.08
CA LYS A 90 -21.82 5.74 17.39
C LYS A 90 -23.16 5.20 17.92
N LYS A 91 -24.10 4.89 17.02
CA LYS A 91 -25.44 4.40 17.34
C LYS A 91 -25.51 2.89 17.36
N ASP A 92 -24.87 2.26 16.38
CA ASP A 92 -24.72 0.82 16.26
C ASP A 92 -23.26 0.46 15.99
N PRO A 93 -22.48 0.15 17.05
CA PRO A 93 -21.08 -0.21 16.90
C PRO A 93 -20.84 -1.47 16.06
N ASN A 94 -21.84 -2.31 15.80
CA ASN A 94 -21.68 -3.55 15.07
C ASN A 94 -22.35 -3.51 13.68
N ASP A 95 -22.73 -2.32 13.20
CA ASP A 95 -23.27 -2.16 11.85
C ASP A 95 -22.21 -2.59 10.81
N PHE A 96 -22.44 -3.76 10.22
CA PHE A 96 -21.51 -4.39 9.27
C PHE A 96 -21.23 -3.48 8.07
N SER A 97 -22.26 -2.83 7.54
CA SER A 97 -22.15 -1.95 6.37
C SER A 97 -21.15 -0.82 6.64
N SER A 98 -21.30 -0.12 7.77
CA SER A 98 -20.42 0.99 8.14
C SER A 98 -19.00 0.54 8.47
N ILE A 99 -18.83 -0.62 9.13
CA ILE A 99 -17.49 -1.18 9.40
C ILE A 99 -16.77 -1.54 8.08
N SER A 100 -17.43 -2.28 7.19
CA SER A 100 -16.87 -2.63 5.88
C SER A 100 -16.63 -1.40 5.00
N GLY A 101 -17.51 -0.41 5.06
CA GLY A 101 -17.34 0.88 4.39
C GLY A 101 -16.10 1.64 4.87
N LEU A 102 -15.84 1.67 6.19
CA LEU A 102 -14.62 2.27 6.72
C LEU A 102 -13.39 1.53 6.21
N ALA A 103 -13.42 0.20 6.20
CA ALA A 103 -12.32 -0.59 5.65
C ALA A 103 -12.01 -0.22 4.20
N ASN A 104 -13.04 -0.13 3.34
CA ASN A 104 -12.91 0.28 1.94
C ASN A 104 -12.35 1.69 1.81
N VAL A 105 -12.85 2.65 2.59
CA VAL A 105 -12.35 4.03 2.57
C VAL A 105 -10.87 4.10 2.97
N TYR A 106 -10.45 3.36 4.00
CA TYR A 106 -9.03 3.28 4.37
C TYR A 106 -8.19 2.55 3.31
N TYR A 107 -8.76 1.52 2.67
CA TYR A 107 -8.11 0.78 1.60
C TYR A 107 -7.85 1.67 0.38
N ASP A 108 -8.85 2.44 -0.05
CA ASP A 108 -8.76 3.40 -1.17
C ASP A 108 -7.75 4.53 -0.87
N ALA A 109 -7.65 4.93 0.40
CA ALA A 109 -6.63 5.85 0.88
C ALA A 109 -5.23 5.22 1.03
N GLN A 110 -5.06 3.96 0.63
CA GLN A 110 -3.84 3.15 0.76
C GLN A 110 -3.34 3.00 2.21
N GLN A 111 -4.22 3.23 3.18
CA GLN A 111 -3.99 3.01 4.60
C GLN A 111 -4.31 1.56 4.97
N TYR A 112 -3.60 0.62 4.34
CA TYR A 112 -3.87 -0.81 4.44
C TYR A 112 -3.88 -1.37 5.88
N PRO A 113 -3.00 -0.93 6.81
CA PRO A 113 -3.07 -1.41 8.20
C PRO A 113 -4.41 -1.08 8.88
N GLN A 114 -4.97 0.11 8.64
CA GLN A 114 -6.29 0.50 9.14
C GLN A 114 -7.40 -0.30 8.44
N ALA A 115 -7.31 -0.45 7.12
CA ALA A 115 -8.27 -1.26 6.35
C ALA A 115 -8.36 -2.69 6.88
N ILE A 116 -7.21 -3.33 7.15
CA ILE A 116 -7.11 -4.67 7.73
C ILE A 116 -7.89 -4.75 9.06
N GLN A 117 -7.70 -3.80 9.97
CA GLN A 117 -8.40 -3.81 11.26
C GLN A 117 -9.92 -3.76 11.10
N PHE A 118 -10.42 -2.91 10.18
CA PHE A 118 -11.85 -2.81 9.93
C PHE A 118 -12.41 -4.01 9.17
N TYR A 119 -11.67 -4.59 8.21
CA TYR A 119 -12.07 -5.85 7.56
C TYR A 119 -12.12 -7.00 8.56
N GLU A 120 -11.12 -7.15 9.43
CA GLU A 120 -11.11 -8.16 10.49
C GLU A 120 -12.32 -8.00 11.42
N ARG A 121 -12.67 -6.77 11.80
CA ARG A 121 -13.88 -6.49 12.58
C ARG A 121 -15.15 -6.82 11.80
N ALA A 122 -15.24 -6.49 10.52
CA ALA A 122 -16.39 -6.85 9.69
C ALA A 122 -16.58 -8.37 9.63
N LEU A 123 -15.49 -9.14 9.57
CA LEU A 123 -15.52 -10.60 9.58
C LEU A 123 -15.83 -11.21 10.96
N GLN A 124 -15.66 -10.47 12.05
CA GLN A 124 -16.21 -10.90 13.35
C GLN A 124 -17.75 -10.90 13.34
N ILE A 125 -18.37 -10.00 12.56
CA ILE A 125 -19.83 -9.89 12.42
C ILE A 125 -20.35 -10.86 11.35
N GLN A 126 -19.70 -10.90 10.18
CA GLN A 126 -20.04 -11.81 9.08
C GLN A 126 -18.83 -12.66 8.67
N PRO A 127 -18.55 -13.77 9.36
CA PRO A 127 -17.32 -14.55 9.17
C PRO A 127 -17.20 -15.26 7.82
N SER A 128 -18.30 -15.41 7.10
CA SER A 128 -18.35 -16.09 5.80
C SER A 128 -18.55 -15.11 4.62
N ASN A 129 -18.34 -13.81 4.82
CA ASN A 129 -18.45 -12.84 3.73
C ASN A 129 -17.22 -12.92 2.83
N ALA A 130 -17.35 -13.66 1.72
CA ALA A 130 -16.24 -13.92 0.81
C ALA A 130 -15.71 -12.67 0.09
N ASP A 131 -16.52 -11.62 -0.09
CA ASP A 131 -16.05 -10.35 -0.67
C ASP A 131 -15.09 -9.67 0.31
N VAL A 132 -15.51 -9.50 1.57
CA VAL A 132 -14.66 -8.93 2.62
C VAL A 132 -13.40 -9.76 2.88
N ILE A 133 -13.48 -11.09 2.83
CA ILE A 133 -12.28 -11.94 2.94
C ILE A 133 -11.33 -11.69 1.74
N THR A 134 -11.87 -11.44 0.55
CA THR A 134 -11.06 -11.10 -0.63
C THR A 134 -10.38 -9.76 -0.43
N ASP A 135 -11.10 -8.74 0.04
CA ASP A 135 -10.52 -7.42 0.26
C ASP A 135 -9.45 -7.44 1.36
N LEU A 136 -9.67 -8.19 2.44
CA LEU A 136 -8.66 -8.43 3.48
C LEU A 136 -7.39 -9.10 2.92
N GLY A 137 -7.55 -10.14 2.09
CA GLY A 137 -6.42 -10.80 1.44
C GLY A 137 -5.64 -9.84 0.54
N THR A 138 -6.35 -8.96 -0.14
CA THR A 138 -5.76 -7.93 -1.00
C THR A 138 -5.02 -6.87 -0.20
N ALA A 139 -5.57 -6.44 0.95
CA ALA A 139 -4.89 -5.53 1.85
C ALA A 139 -3.60 -6.15 2.42
N TYR A 140 -3.60 -7.44 2.77
CA TYR A 140 -2.37 -8.14 3.19
C TYR A 140 -1.32 -8.16 2.08
N TRP A 141 -1.72 -8.39 0.83
CA TRP A 141 -0.82 -8.31 -0.32
C TRP A 141 -0.16 -6.94 -0.43
N TYR A 142 -0.91 -5.85 -0.32
CA TYR A 142 -0.36 -4.50 -0.38
C TYR A 142 0.53 -4.13 0.82
N THR A 143 0.40 -4.83 1.95
CA THR A 143 1.37 -4.73 3.07
C THR A 143 2.61 -5.61 2.90
N GLY A 144 2.72 -6.33 1.78
CA GLY A 144 3.87 -7.19 1.45
C GLY A 144 3.78 -8.61 1.99
N ASP A 145 2.66 -9.01 2.60
CA ASP A 145 2.46 -10.35 3.17
C ASP A 145 1.73 -11.26 2.17
N ALA A 146 2.48 -11.76 1.18
CA ALA A 146 1.95 -12.62 0.13
C ALA A 146 1.40 -13.95 0.67
N ASP A 147 2.03 -14.53 1.69
CA ASP A 147 1.61 -15.82 2.26
C ASP A 147 0.27 -15.68 3.00
N LYS A 148 0.10 -14.60 3.77
CA LYS A 148 -1.16 -14.32 4.45
C LYS A 148 -2.26 -13.94 3.48
N ALA A 149 -1.94 -13.20 2.41
CA ALA A 149 -2.87 -12.92 1.32
C ALA A 149 -3.40 -14.22 0.69
N ILE A 150 -2.51 -15.14 0.29
CA ILE A 150 -2.89 -16.43 -0.31
C ILE A 150 -3.75 -17.26 0.65
N ALA A 151 -3.34 -17.39 1.91
CA ALA A 151 -4.12 -18.14 2.90
C ALA A 151 -5.53 -17.54 3.10
N THR A 152 -5.65 -16.21 3.02
CA THR A 152 -6.93 -15.50 3.14
C THR A 152 -7.78 -15.70 1.89
N PHE A 153 -7.21 -15.61 0.68
CA PHE A 153 -7.92 -15.93 -0.56
C PHE A 153 -8.41 -17.37 -0.59
N GLN A 154 -7.62 -18.33 -0.11
CA GLN A 154 -8.05 -19.73 0.01
C GLN A 154 -9.26 -19.88 0.95
N LYS A 155 -9.38 -19.07 2.01
CA LYS A 155 -10.60 -19.05 2.84
C LYS A 155 -11.80 -18.53 2.06
N SER A 156 -11.64 -17.45 1.29
CA SER A 156 -12.71 -16.92 0.42
C SER A 156 -13.16 -17.97 -0.60
N LEU A 157 -12.22 -18.67 -1.25
CA LEU A 157 -12.52 -19.74 -2.23
C LEU A 157 -13.14 -21.00 -1.60
N LYS A 158 -12.88 -21.29 -0.33
CA LYS A 158 -13.62 -22.35 0.38
C LYS A 158 -15.11 -22.03 0.53
N ILE A 159 -15.46 -20.75 0.65
CA ILE A 159 -16.85 -20.27 0.78
C ILE A 159 -17.49 -20.11 -0.60
N ARG A 160 -16.79 -19.44 -1.53
CA ARG A 160 -17.21 -19.27 -2.93
C ARG A 160 -16.10 -19.74 -3.88
N PRO A 161 -16.10 -21.01 -4.32
CA PRO A 161 -15.03 -21.60 -5.13
C PRO A 161 -14.73 -20.90 -6.45
N ASN A 162 -15.71 -20.20 -7.01
CA ASN A 162 -15.60 -19.53 -8.31
C ASN A 162 -15.63 -18.00 -8.18
N HIS A 163 -15.30 -17.47 -7.00
CA HIS A 163 -15.32 -16.02 -6.80
C HIS A 163 -14.31 -15.32 -7.71
N ALA A 164 -14.81 -14.51 -8.65
CA ALA A 164 -14.01 -13.95 -9.72
C ALA A 164 -12.87 -13.07 -9.20
N GLY A 165 -13.18 -12.12 -8.31
CA GLY A 165 -12.18 -11.23 -7.71
C GLY A 165 -11.09 -11.99 -6.94
N THR A 166 -11.47 -13.05 -6.21
CA THR A 166 -10.49 -13.86 -5.47
C THR A 166 -9.56 -14.63 -6.39
N LEU A 167 -10.10 -15.27 -7.44
CA LEU A 167 -9.28 -16.02 -8.40
C LEU A 167 -8.33 -15.11 -9.16
N PHE A 168 -8.80 -13.92 -9.55
CA PHE A 168 -7.96 -12.89 -10.16
C PHE A 168 -6.79 -12.49 -9.23
N ASN A 169 -7.10 -12.05 -8.01
CA ASN A 169 -6.09 -11.59 -7.04
C ASN A 169 -5.14 -12.71 -6.62
N LEU A 170 -5.64 -13.94 -6.43
CA LEU A 170 -4.81 -15.10 -6.13
C LEU A 170 -3.78 -15.33 -7.24
N GLY A 171 -4.19 -15.24 -8.51
CA GLY A 171 -3.26 -15.39 -9.64
C GLY A 171 -2.17 -14.32 -9.62
N ILE A 172 -2.52 -13.06 -9.34
CA ILE A 172 -1.57 -11.95 -9.23
C ILE A 172 -0.56 -12.21 -8.11
N VAL A 173 -1.02 -12.58 -6.92
CA VAL A 173 -0.13 -12.79 -5.76
C VAL A 173 0.74 -14.04 -5.94
N GLN A 174 0.23 -15.11 -6.56
CA GLN A 174 1.05 -16.27 -6.88
C GLN A 174 2.16 -15.91 -7.88
N TRP A 175 1.83 -15.15 -8.93
CA TRP A 175 2.82 -14.80 -9.94
C TRP A 175 3.85 -13.81 -9.41
N GLN A 176 3.41 -12.70 -8.84
CA GLN A 176 4.28 -11.57 -8.48
C GLN A 176 4.86 -11.71 -7.07
N GLY A 177 4.07 -12.24 -6.13
CA GLY A 177 4.48 -12.37 -4.73
C GLY A 177 5.29 -13.64 -4.44
N LYS A 178 4.86 -14.78 -5.01
CA LYS A 178 5.54 -16.07 -4.80
C LYS A 178 6.49 -16.47 -5.92
N GLY A 179 6.41 -15.81 -7.08
CA GLY A 179 7.14 -16.25 -8.26
C GLY A 179 6.68 -17.62 -8.76
N ASP A 180 5.42 -17.99 -8.50
CA ASP A 180 4.83 -19.26 -8.92
C ASP A 180 3.87 -19.03 -10.11
N PRO A 181 4.40 -18.99 -11.35
CA PRO A 181 3.59 -18.83 -12.54
C PRO A 181 2.64 -20.02 -12.80
N ARG A 182 2.91 -21.22 -12.26
CA ARG A 182 2.04 -22.38 -12.46
C ARG A 182 0.76 -22.24 -11.63
N ALA A 183 0.90 -21.86 -10.36
CA ALA A 183 -0.24 -21.58 -9.50
C ALA A 183 -1.07 -20.39 -10.02
N ALA A 184 -0.39 -19.36 -10.56
CA ALA A 184 -1.07 -18.21 -11.16
C ALA A 184 -1.95 -18.59 -12.36
N VAL A 185 -1.38 -19.34 -13.32
CA VAL A 185 -2.11 -19.87 -14.48
C VAL A 185 -3.32 -20.71 -14.04
N THR A 186 -3.16 -21.55 -13.02
CA THR A 186 -4.25 -22.39 -12.49
C THR A 186 -5.43 -21.54 -12.00
N ALA A 187 -5.16 -20.48 -11.23
CA ALA A 187 -6.20 -19.58 -10.71
C ALA A 187 -6.94 -18.83 -11.83
N TRP A 188 -6.21 -18.31 -12.82
CA TRP A 188 -6.80 -17.58 -13.94
C TRP A 188 -7.54 -18.47 -14.93
N GLU A 189 -7.06 -19.69 -15.19
CA GLU A 189 -7.81 -20.67 -16.00
C GLU A 189 -9.12 -21.06 -15.30
N GLN A 190 -9.11 -21.22 -13.97
CA GLN A 190 -10.34 -21.43 -13.21
C GLN A 190 -11.28 -20.22 -13.31
N LEU A 191 -10.77 -18.99 -13.23
CA LEU A 191 -11.55 -17.76 -13.37
C LEU A 191 -12.32 -17.74 -14.71
N LEU A 192 -11.62 -17.96 -15.82
CA LEU A 192 -12.21 -17.95 -17.16
C LEU A 192 -13.14 -19.14 -17.42
N LYS A 193 -12.85 -20.31 -16.83
CA LYS A 193 -13.73 -21.47 -16.91
C LYS A 193 -15.06 -21.22 -16.20
N ALA A 194 -15.02 -20.59 -15.03
CA ALA A 194 -16.22 -20.28 -14.26
C ALA A 194 -16.98 -19.06 -14.79
N ASN A 195 -16.30 -18.13 -15.47
CA ASN A 195 -16.85 -16.89 -16.00
C ASN A 195 -16.43 -16.71 -17.46
N PRO A 196 -17.08 -17.40 -18.42
CA PRO A 196 -16.70 -17.32 -19.83
C PRO A 196 -16.80 -15.91 -20.42
N ASP A 197 -17.71 -15.06 -19.92
CA ASP A 197 -17.92 -13.69 -20.39
C ASP A 197 -17.28 -12.64 -19.45
N TYR A 198 -16.21 -13.01 -18.73
CA TYR A 198 -15.50 -12.08 -17.84
C TYR A 198 -15.05 -10.83 -18.62
N PRO A 199 -15.40 -9.60 -18.20
CA PRO A 199 -15.18 -8.40 -19.01
C PRO A 199 -13.71 -8.19 -19.42
N GLU A 200 -12.78 -8.54 -18.54
CA GLU A 200 -11.34 -8.41 -18.77
C GLU A 200 -10.70 -9.72 -19.30
N ARG A 201 -11.48 -10.62 -19.91
CA ARG A 201 -11.00 -11.94 -20.38
C ARG A 201 -9.69 -11.88 -21.17
N GLN A 202 -9.58 -10.96 -22.13
CA GLN A 202 -8.37 -10.84 -22.95
C GLN A 202 -7.13 -10.52 -22.10
N GLN A 203 -7.28 -9.68 -21.08
CA GLN A 203 -6.20 -9.36 -20.15
C GLN A 203 -5.77 -10.59 -19.34
N ILE A 204 -6.73 -11.42 -18.93
CA ILE A 204 -6.44 -12.67 -18.22
C ILE A 204 -5.71 -13.67 -19.12
N GLU A 205 -6.12 -13.80 -20.38
CA GLU A 205 -5.44 -14.64 -21.36
C GLU A 205 -4.00 -14.16 -21.61
N ASP A 206 -3.78 -12.85 -21.66
CA ASP A 206 -2.44 -12.25 -21.75
C ASP A 206 -1.58 -12.57 -20.51
N PHE A 207 -2.15 -12.49 -19.30
CA PHE A 207 -1.46 -12.90 -18.07
C PHE A 207 -1.10 -14.39 -18.09
N ILE A 208 -2.03 -15.26 -18.49
CA ILE A 208 -1.77 -16.70 -18.64
C ILE A 208 -0.64 -16.95 -19.64
N SER A 209 -0.66 -16.30 -20.81
CA SER A 209 0.37 -16.45 -21.84
C SER A 209 1.75 -16.06 -21.33
N LYS A 210 1.86 -14.89 -20.69
CA LYS A 210 3.12 -14.40 -20.11
C LYS A 210 3.62 -15.31 -18.98
N ALA A 211 2.75 -15.73 -18.06
CA ALA A 211 3.13 -16.64 -16.98
C ALA A 211 3.59 -18.01 -17.53
N LYS A 212 2.96 -18.55 -18.58
CA LYS A 212 3.40 -19.79 -19.23
C LYS A 212 4.80 -19.67 -19.85
N GLN A 213 5.19 -18.51 -20.39
CA GLN A 213 6.54 -18.30 -20.91
C GLN A 213 7.59 -18.40 -19.79
N HIS A 214 7.27 -17.93 -18.58
CA HIS A 214 8.17 -18.00 -17.41
C HIS A 214 8.31 -19.42 -16.83
N THR A 215 7.48 -20.39 -17.23
CA THR A 215 7.59 -21.79 -16.78
C THR A 215 8.51 -22.66 -17.63
N LYS A 216 8.95 -22.15 -18.80
CA LYS A 216 9.68 -22.91 -19.82
C LYS A 216 11.17 -22.56 -19.92
N GLY A 217 11.66 -21.59 -19.15
CA GLY A 217 13.08 -21.25 -19.02
C GLY A 217 13.64 -21.82 -17.72
#